data_AF-A0A3N5YTK0-F1
#
_entry.id   AF-A0A3N5YTK0-F1
#
_cell.length_a   1.000
_cell.length_b   1.000
_cell.length_c   1.000
_cell.angle_alpha   90.00
_cell.angle_beta   90.00
_cell.angle_gamma   90.00
#
_symmetry.space_group_name_H-M   'P 1'
#
loop_
_entity.id
_entity.type
_entity.pdbx_description
1 polymer ?
#
loop_
_entity_poly.entity_id
_entity_poly.type
_entity_poly.pdbx_seq_one_letter_code
_entity_poly.pdbx_strand_id
1 'polypeptide(L)'
;LKCLLYGIPKTSADNFLHDNRALRIGGRLRNADGAELAFLRRKGNKETLLNPDGEPIEEGRLDPFLHGVTGELFGLLFGIDHDALVRGGRNILAGKGATGQSLFAAGAGGANLRGVLEAIEAEAEALFKSRGQLPVINMAISRHQELRKTIAALSQSSREWAEKEQELMKAMGERDRLKKSVEQQAAELNRLKRLKEIVPKAGLRKELSATLAAMGAVTLLPEEFTGRRHRAEKRLNTALEVKRQAELDLERLTADIVEIVWPQRLLDQADAVEGIHKRLGQHIKAAEDLGRLQGRLQQNKADIQALLLEVSPGLTVEAVRAMRPQAAAKTRIQTLASRHASLQSDQLRAARDLRDAERKLDRLKEDLNALDAPHDPGPLKQSLGKLAKRGDLSVALREARQVLLTEEGQVRGRLERLPLWSRTVAEPGRLPVPSPETVSRFEDEFSNGKVLADDLDRRIGEALEAQRAVAQQIGAIRLVGGVPTEEALGRDRERRQAGWVLVRRAWLQREDVAEEAKAYDPGCDLAQAYEASVARSDATADRLRREAVRVAEYAALLVQEEKITEEIEKLTSERRRVDQALAAT
;
A
#
# COMPACT_ATOMS: atom_id res chain seq x y z
N LEU A 1 -79.08 -81.34 59.25
CA LEU A 1 -77.82 -81.14 58.48
C LEU A 1 -76.56 -81.37 59.31
N LYS A 2 -76.34 -80.69 60.44
CA LYS A 2 -75.15 -80.91 61.29
C LYS A 2 -74.93 -82.39 61.63
N CYS A 3 -76.00 -83.12 61.97
CA CYS A 3 -75.94 -84.56 62.26
C CYS A 3 -75.55 -85.44 61.05
N LEU A 4 -75.85 -85.00 59.83
CA LEU A 4 -75.46 -85.69 58.60
C LEU A 4 -73.97 -85.45 58.30
N LEU A 5 -73.50 -84.20 58.42
CA LEU A 5 -72.12 -83.81 58.07
C LEU A 5 -71.09 -84.20 59.14
N TYR A 6 -71.43 -84.07 60.42
CA TYR A 6 -70.50 -84.25 61.55
C TYR A 6 -70.91 -85.37 62.53
N GLY A 7 -71.96 -86.13 62.21
CA GLY A 7 -72.41 -87.28 63.00
C GLY A 7 -73.57 -87.00 63.97
N ILE A 8 -74.34 -88.05 64.29
CA ILE A 8 -75.51 -87.97 65.18
C ILE A 8 -75.04 -88.03 66.65
N PRO A 9 -75.42 -87.07 67.51
CA PRO A 9 -75.01 -87.07 68.91
C PRO A 9 -75.52 -88.29 69.68
N LYS A 10 -74.82 -88.69 70.75
CA LYS A 10 -75.12 -89.89 71.56
C LYS A 10 -76.54 -89.88 72.12
N THR A 11 -76.95 -88.76 72.71
CA THR A 11 -78.32 -88.48 73.16
C THR A 11 -79.08 -87.82 72.01
N SER A 12 -79.95 -88.58 71.35
CA SER A 12 -80.90 -88.05 70.36
C SER A 12 -82.28 -88.58 70.72
N ALA A 13 -83.25 -87.68 70.76
CA ALA A 13 -84.65 -87.98 71.09
C ALA A 13 -85.44 -88.48 69.88
N ASP A 14 -84.81 -88.64 68.72
CA ASP A 14 -85.48 -88.81 67.42
C ASP A 14 -85.87 -90.27 67.08
N ASN A 15 -86.16 -91.10 68.09
CA ASN A 15 -86.49 -92.52 67.92
C ASN A 15 -88.00 -92.80 67.78
N PHE A 16 -88.75 -91.85 67.21
CA PHE A 16 -90.22 -91.88 67.21
C PHE A 16 -90.83 -92.98 66.31
N LEU A 17 -90.14 -93.35 65.21
CA LEU A 17 -90.65 -94.30 64.19
C LEU A 17 -89.75 -95.55 64.02
N HIS A 18 -88.44 -95.39 64.26
CA HIS A 18 -87.44 -96.46 64.17
C HIS A 18 -86.58 -96.47 65.44
N ASP A 19 -86.12 -97.65 65.86
CA ASP A 19 -85.18 -97.77 66.98
C ASP A 19 -83.88 -97.02 66.67
N ASN A 20 -83.24 -96.45 67.70
CA ASN A 20 -81.96 -95.77 67.63
C ASN A 20 -80.87 -96.55 66.87
N ARG A 21 -80.89 -97.90 66.89
CA ARG A 21 -79.94 -98.73 66.12
C ARG A 21 -80.22 -98.76 64.61
N ALA A 22 -81.49 -98.63 64.22
CA ALA A 22 -81.93 -98.58 62.83
C ALA A 22 -81.86 -97.16 62.23
N LEU A 23 -81.57 -96.14 63.04
CA LEU A 23 -81.55 -94.75 62.61
C LEU A 23 -80.40 -94.49 61.62
N ARG A 24 -80.75 -94.06 60.41
CA ARG A 24 -79.84 -93.72 59.31
C ARG A 24 -80.28 -92.38 58.70
N ILE A 25 -79.33 -91.49 58.42
CA ILE A 25 -79.57 -90.23 57.72
C ILE A 25 -78.77 -90.27 56.41
N GLY A 26 -79.47 -90.32 55.28
CA GLY A 26 -78.86 -90.25 53.96
C GLY A 26 -78.77 -88.82 53.46
N GLY A 27 -77.73 -88.53 52.67
CA GLY A 27 -77.62 -87.29 51.94
C GLY A 27 -76.71 -87.41 50.73
N ARG A 28 -76.88 -86.51 49.78
CA ARG A 28 -75.99 -86.36 48.63
C ARG A 28 -75.44 -84.94 48.61
N LEU A 29 -74.13 -84.80 48.57
CA LEU A 29 -73.44 -83.52 48.44
C LEU A 29 -72.87 -83.39 47.03
N ARG A 30 -72.87 -82.17 46.50
CA ARG A 30 -72.20 -81.81 45.25
C ARG A 30 -71.28 -80.63 45.51
N ASN A 31 -70.01 -80.74 45.15
CA ASN A 31 -69.07 -79.62 45.27
C ASN A 31 -69.14 -78.70 44.02
N ALA A 32 -68.41 -77.58 44.04
CA ALA A 32 -68.38 -76.62 42.94
C ALA A 32 -67.79 -77.22 41.64
N ASP A 33 -66.92 -78.23 41.75
CA ASP A 33 -66.31 -78.94 40.63
C ASP A 33 -67.21 -80.04 40.03
N GLY A 34 -68.45 -80.17 40.53
CA GLY A 34 -69.46 -81.10 40.02
C GLY A 34 -69.36 -82.54 40.53
N ALA A 35 -68.41 -82.86 41.41
CA ALA A 35 -68.30 -84.17 42.04
C ALA A 35 -69.45 -84.40 43.04
N GLU A 36 -70.11 -85.55 42.96
CA GLU A 36 -71.19 -85.93 43.87
C GLU A 36 -70.75 -87.02 44.85
N LEU A 37 -71.10 -86.86 46.13
CA LEU A 37 -70.91 -87.85 47.17
C LEU A 37 -72.26 -88.17 47.81
N ALA A 38 -72.79 -89.36 47.50
CA ALA A 38 -73.95 -89.93 48.19
C ALA A 38 -73.47 -90.80 49.35
N PHE A 39 -73.98 -90.55 50.54
CA PHE A 39 -73.60 -91.30 51.73
C PHE A 39 -74.76 -91.39 52.74
N LEU A 40 -74.67 -92.39 53.59
CA LEU A 40 -75.57 -92.61 54.72
C LEU A 40 -74.77 -92.46 56.00
N ARG A 41 -75.39 -91.90 57.03
CA ARG A 41 -74.80 -91.77 58.36
C ARG A 41 -75.60 -92.60 59.34
N ARG A 42 -74.92 -93.53 60.02
CA ARG A 42 -75.48 -94.27 61.15
C ARG A 42 -75.11 -93.65 62.49
N LYS A 43 -75.96 -93.85 63.49
CA LYS A 43 -75.66 -93.49 64.87
C LYS A 43 -74.61 -94.47 65.44
N GLY A 44 -73.46 -93.94 65.88
CA GLY A 44 -72.33 -94.72 66.42
C GLY A 44 -71.12 -93.82 66.73
N ASN A 45 -70.05 -94.38 67.29
CA ASN A 45 -68.80 -93.63 67.57
C ASN A 45 -67.65 -93.95 66.59
N LYS A 46 -67.76 -95.07 65.85
CA LYS A 46 -66.75 -95.53 64.88
C LYS A 46 -67.48 -96.02 63.63
N GLU A 47 -66.88 -95.82 62.45
CA GLU A 47 -67.42 -96.25 61.15
C GLU A 47 -68.88 -95.80 60.96
N THR A 48 -69.12 -94.51 61.12
CA THR A 48 -70.48 -93.93 61.10
C THR A 48 -70.93 -93.52 59.72
N LEU A 49 -69.99 -93.29 58.79
CA LEU A 49 -70.24 -92.91 57.41
C LEU A 49 -70.28 -94.17 56.54
N LEU A 50 -71.34 -94.34 55.77
CA LEU A 50 -71.59 -95.52 54.94
C LEU A 50 -71.84 -95.11 53.47
N ASN A 51 -71.48 -95.97 52.52
CA ASN A 51 -71.87 -95.85 51.12
C ASN A 51 -73.36 -96.23 50.94
N PRO A 52 -73.96 -95.96 49.76
CA PRO A 52 -75.34 -96.34 49.45
C PRO A 52 -75.63 -97.85 49.58
N ASP A 53 -74.61 -98.70 49.42
CA ASP A 53 -74.69 -100.16 49.52
C ASP A 53 -74.59 -100.67 50.98
N GLY A 54 -74.34 -99.79 51.95
CA GLY A 54 -74.33 -100.08 53.38
C GLY A 54 -72.96 -100.34 54.02
N GLU A 55 -71.86 -100.18 53.27
CA GLU A 55 -70.47 -100.42 53.71
C GLU A 55 -69.80 -99.14 54.25
N PRO A 56 -68.95 -99.20 55.29
CA PRO A 56 -68.28 -98.02 55.85
C PRO A 56 -67.31 -97.30 54.90
N ILE A 57 -67.36 -95.97 54.87
CA ILE A 57 -66.41 -95.08 54.17
C ILE A 57 -65.60 -94.25 55.18
N GLU A 58 -64.35 -93.92 54.84
CA GLU A 58 -63.48 -93.02 55.61
C GLU A 58 -64.05 -91.60 55.74
N GLU A 59 -63.93 -91.02 56.94
CA GLU A 59 -64.52 -89.73 57.29
C GLU A 59 -63.90 -88.55 56.52
N GLY A 60 -62.61 -88.64 56.15
CA GLY A 60 -61.90 -87.63 55.36
C GLY A 60 -62.42 -87.45 53.92
N ARG A 61 -63.26 -88.37 53.43
CA ARG A 61 -63.97 -88.18 52.13
C ARG A 61 -64.91 -86.98 52.14
N LEU A 62 -65.31 -86.48 53.31
CA LEU A 62 -66.12 -85.28 53.45
C LEU A 62 -65.29 -83.98 53.43
N ASP A 63 -63.99 -84.02 53.72
CA ASP A 63 -63.15 -82.81 53.86
C ASP A 63 -63.13 -81.91 52.61
N PRO A 64 -63.03 -82.45 51.38
CA PRO A 64 -63.10 -81.63 50.16
C PRO A 64 -64.46 -80.94 49.97
N PHE A 65 -65.52 -81.43 50.59
CA PHE A 65 -66.84 -80.80 50.55
C PHE A 65 -67.00 -79.75 51.66
N LEU A 66 -66.31 -79.93 52.79
CA LEU A 66 -66.41 -79.08 53.97
C LEU A 66 -65.39 -77.92 54.00
N HIS A 67 -64.33 -77.96 53.17
CA HIS A 67 -63.34 -76.87 53.02
C HIS A 67 -62.76 -76.37 54.36
N GLY A 68 -62.46 -77.30 55.28
CA GLY A 68 -61.88 -76.96 56.59
C GLY A 68 -62.86 -76.35 57.61
N VAL A 69 -64.16 -76.29 57.30
CA VAL A 69 -65.18 -75.85 58.26
C VAL A 69 -65.41 -76.94 59.31
N THR A 70 -64.98 -76.68 60.55
CA THR A 70 -65.16 -77.60 61.67
C THR A 70 -66.62 -77.71 62.11
N GLY A 71 -67.01 -78.80 62.78
CA GLY A 71 -68.40 -78.98 63.27
C GLY A 71 -68.86 -77.92 64.27
N GLU A 72 -67.92 -77.30 65.00
CA GLU A 72 -68.17 -76.15 65.88
C GLU A 72 -68.44 -74.89 65.06
N LEU A 73 -67.58 -74.58 64.08
CA LEU A 73 -67.73 -73.44 63.19
C LEU A 73 -69.00 -73.55 62.34
N PHE A 74 -69.32 -74.76 61.86
CA PHE A 74 -70.55 -75.04 61.14
C PHE A 74 -71.78 -74.80 62.03
N GLY A 75 -71.71 -75.22 63.29
CA GLY A 75 -72.77 -74.95 64.27
C GLY A 75 -72.96 -73.44 64.52
N LEU A 76 -71.88 -72.68 64.58
CA LEU A 76 -71.92 -71.25 64.85
C LEU A 76 -72.45 -70.42 63.66
N LEU A 77 -72.03 -70.76 62.44
CA LEU A 77 -72.30 -69.97 61.24
C LEU A 77 -73.46 -70.48 60.40
N PHE A 78 -73.71 -71.79 60.36
CA PHE A 78 -74.68 -72.42 59.44
C PHE A 78 -75.74 -73.27 60.16
N GLY A 79 -75.57 -73.56 61.46
CA GLY A 79 -76.47 -74.34 62.29
C GLY A 79 -77.32 -73.46 63.20
N ILE A 80 -78.33 -72.79 62.64
CA ILE A 80 -79.26 -72.01 63.46
C ILE A 80 -80.22 -72.95 64.19
N ASP A 81 -80.05 -73.08 65.50
CA ASP A 81 -81.07 -73.60 66.43
C ASP A 81 -81.66 -72.46 67.28
N HIS A 82 -82.85 -72.70 67.85
CA HIS A 82 -83.57 -71.65 68.59
C HIS A 82 -82.73 -71.12 69.78
N ASP A 83 -82.03 -72.01 70.49
CA ASP A 83 -81.18 -71.64 71.63
C ASP A 83 -79.97 -70.79 71.23
N ALA A 84 -79.35 -71.07 70.08
CA ALA A 84 -78.25 -70.26 69.54
C ALA A 84 -78.73 -68.86 69.16
N LEU A 85 -79.93 -68.71 68.61
CA LEU A 85 -80.50 -67.41 68.27
C LEU A 85 -80.75 -66.55 69.52
N VAL A 86 -81.29 -67.17 70.58
CA VAL A 86 -81.56 -66.49 71.86
C VAL A 86 -80.26 -66.09 72.55
N ARG A 87 -79.22 -66.95 72.54
CA ARG A 87 -77.88 -66.61 73.06
C ARG A 87 -77.21 -65.49 72.27
N GLY A 88 -77.27 -65.54 70.94
CA GLY A 88 -76.73 -64.50 70.06
C GLY A 88 -77.39 -63.14 70.30
N GLY A 89 -78.71 -63.11 70.43
CA GLY A 89 -79.46 -61.89 70.76
C GLY A 89 -79.07 -61.30 72.12
N ARG A 90 -78.90 -62.14 73.16
CA ARG A 90 -78.42 -61.69 74.48
C ARG A 90 -76.99 -61.13 74.44
N ASN A 91 -76.09 -61.72 73.66
CA ASN A 91 -74.70 -61.25 73.53
C ASN A 91 -74.59 -59.92 72.76
N ILE A 92 -75.43 -59.69 71.75
CA ILE A 92 -75.46 -58.42 70.99
C ILE A 92 -76.00 -57.28 71.86
N LEU A 93 -76.99 -57.55 72.71
CA LEU A 93 -77.51 -56.55 73.66
C LEU A 93 -76.50 -56.16 74.75
N ALA A 94 -75.50 -57.00 75.04
CA ALA A 94 -74.58 -56.82 76.16
C ALA A 94 -73.28 -56.02 75.85
N GLY A 95 -72.93 -55.76 74.57
CA GLY A 95 -71.61 -55.20 74.23
C GLY A 95 -71.63 -54.07 73.19
N LYS A 96 -71.54 -52.81 73.64
CA LYS A 96 -71.33 -51.64 72.76
C LYS A 96 -69.87 -51.56 72.31
N GLY A 97 -69.64 -51.63 70.99
CA GLY A 97 -68.54 -50.95 70.29
C GLY A 97 -67.16 -51.63 70.22
N ALA A 98 -66.71 -52.38 71.23
CA ALA A 98 -65.36 -52.97 71.21
C ALA A 98 -65.31 -54.45 70.76
N THR A 99 -66.45 -55.13 70.74
CA THR A 99 -66.52 -56.57 70.45
C THR A 99 -66.71 -56.91 68.97
N GLY A 100 -67.12 -55.95 68.12
CA GLY A 100 -67.25 -56.18 66.67
C GLY A 100 -65.91 -56.48 65.98
N GLN A 101 -64.81 -55.95 66.52
CA GLN A 101 -63.46 -56.22 66.01
C GLN A 101 -62.90 -57.55 66.56
N SER A 102 -63.20 -57.94 67.80
CA SER A 102 -62.82 -59.26 68.32
C SER A 102 -63.63 -60.41 67.71
N LEU A 103 -64.91 -60.19 67.37
CA LEU A 103 -65.74 -61.17 66.67
C LEU A 103 -65.25 -61.42 65.22
N PHE A 104 -64.68 -60.41 64.56
CA PHE A 104 -64.06 -60.53 63.23
C PHE A 104 -62.60 -61.00 63.27
N ALA A 105 -61.79 -60.54 64.23
CA ALA A 105 -60.39 -60.92 64.36
C ALA A 105 -60.20 -62.39 64.80
N ALA A 106 -61.12 -62.93 65.60
CA ALA A 106 -61.14 -64.36 65.93
C ALA A 106 -61.73 -65.24 64.81
N GLY A 107 -62.53 -64.69 63.90
CA GLY A 107 -63.16 -65.41 62.79
C GLY A 107 -62.36 -65.41 61.47
N ALA A 108 -61.35 -64.56 61.32
CA ALA A 108 -60.61 -64.36 60.06
C ALA A 108 -59.07 -64.49 60.17
N GLY A 109 -58.53 -65.08 61.24
CA GLY A 109 -57.09 -65.38 61.37
C GLY A 109 -56.16 -64.16 61.50
N GLY A 110 -56.67 -62.99 61.91
CA GLY A 110 -55.99 -61.70 61.78
C GLY A 110 -55.19 -61.21 62.99
N ALA A 111 -54.31 -62.02 63.59
CA ALA A 111 -53.49 -61.59 64.73
C ALA A 111 -52.31 -60.65 64.37
N ASN A 112 -52.02 -60.39 63.07
CA ASN A 112 -50.78 -59.73 62.64
C ASN A 112 -50.95 -58.44 61.77
N LEU A 113 -52.14 -57.87 61.66
CA LEU A 113 -52.39 -56.69 60.81
C LEU A 113 -51.82 -55.38 61.40
N ARG A 114 -51.66 -55.31 62.71
CA ARG A 114 -51.22 -54.09 63.41
C ARG A 114 -49.74 -53.79 63.21
N GLY A 115 -48.88 -54.81 63.24
CA GLY A 115 -47.45 -54.64 63.00
C GLY A 115 -47.11 -54.21 61.56
N VAL A 116 -47.93 -54.64 60.58
CA VAL A 116 -47.78 -54.22 59.18
C VAL A 116 -48.15 -52.74 59.02
N LEU A 117 -49.22 -52.28 59.67
CA LEU A 117 -49.62 -50.87 59.64
C LEU A 117 -48.56 -49.96 60.26
N GLU A 118 -47.99 -50.34 61.41
CA GLU A 118 -46.93 -49.56 62.08
C GLU A 118 -45.65 -49.50 61.25
N ALA A 119 -45.28 -50.59 60.55
CA ALA A 119 -44.13 -50.60 59.64
C ALA A 119 -44.33 -49.66 58.43
N ILE A 120 -45.53 -49.67 57.84
CA ILE A 120 -45.88 -48.79 56.70
C ILE A 120 -45.86 -47.31 57.13
N GLU A 121 -46.35 -47.00 58.33
CA GLU A 121 -46.30 -45.63 58.86
C GLU A 121 -44.86 -45.15 59.09
N ALA A 122 -43.98 -46.01 59.60
CA ALA A 122 -42.57 -45.68 59.80
C ALA A 122 -41.82 -45.45 58.47
N GLU A 123 -42.08 -46.28 57.45
CA GLU A 123 -41.54 -46.09 56.10
C GLU A 123 -42.03 -44.79 55.45
N ALA A 124 -43.33 -44.50 55.58
CA ALA A 124 -43.92 -43.25 55.06
C ALA A 124 -43.28 -42.02 55.72
N GLU A 125 -43.08 -42.05 57.04
CA GLU A 125 -42.43 -40.97 57.79
C GLU A 125 -40.95 -40.77 57.43
N ALA A 126 -40.22 -41.83 57.08
CA ALA A 126 -38.83 -41.74 56.62
C ALA A 126 -38.71 -41.09 55.24
N LEU A 127 -39.72 -41.29 54.38
CA LEU A 127 -39.77 -40.73 53.04
C LEU A 127 -40.24 -39.28 53.01
N PHE A 128 -41.29 -38.96 53.78
CA PHE A 128 -41.90 -37.64 53.76
C PHE A 128 -42.52 -37.27 55.11
N LYS A 129 -42.21 -36.06 55.59
CA LYS A 129 -42.92 -35.45 56.72
C LYS A 129 -43.45 -34.10 56.29
N SER A 130 -44.73 -33.86 56.54
CA SER A 130 -45.42 -32.59 56.20
C SER A 130 -44.69 -31.35 56.73
N ARG A 131 -44.00 -31.47 57.88
CA ARG A 131 -43.19 -30.39 58.48
C ARG A 131 -41.69 -30.73 58.63
N GLY A 132 -41.21 -31.82 58.04
CA GLY A 132 -39.81 -32.22 58.12
C GLY A 132 -38.98 -31.68 56.97
N GLN A 133 -37.71 -31.36 57.23
CA GLN A 133 -36.76 -30.95 56.18
C GLN A 133 -35.80 -32.08 55.77
N LEU A 134 -35.59 -33.05 56.66
CA LEU A 134 -34.63 -34.15 56.52
C LEU A 134 -35.11 -35.37 55.69
N PRO A 135 -36.41 -35.72 55.63
CA PRO A 135 -36.86 -36.85 54.81
C PRO A 135 -36.50 -36.68 53.33
N VAL A 136 -36.26 -37.80 52.65
CA VAL A 136 -35.68 -37.85 51.29
C VAL A 136 -36.46 -36.99 50.30
N ILE A 137 -37.79 -37.03 50.34
CA ILE A 137 -38.66 -36.27 49.42
C ILE A 137 -38.60 -34.77 49.73
N ASN A 138 -38.59 -34.39 51.01
CA ASN A 138 -38.50 -32.98 51.41
C ASN A 138 -37.16 -32.36 50.98
N MET A 139 -36.05 -33.09 51.11
CA MET A 139 -34.74 -32.65 50.60
C MET A 139 -34.72 -32.48 49.07
N ALA A 140 -35.31 -33.43 48.34
CA ALA A 140 -35.40 -33.38 46.88
C ALA A 140 -36.21 -32.17 46.39
N ILE A 141 -37.31 -31.83 47.06
CA ILE A 141 -38.13 -30.65 46.76
C ILE A 141 -37.33 -29.37 46.98
N SER A 142 -36.65 -29.24 48.12
CA SER A 142 -35.80 -28.07 48.42
C SER A 142 -34.70 -27.92 47.38
N ARG A 143 -34.02 -29.02 47.02
CA ARG A 143 -32.99 -29.03 45.98
C ARG A 143 -33.52 -28.62 44.62
N HIS A 144 -34.70 -29.10 44.24
CA HIS A 144 -35.35 -28.72 42.98
C HIS A 144 -35.69 -27.22 42.95
N GLN A 145 -36.18 -26.66 44.07
CA GLN A 145 -36.47 -25.23 44.17
C GLN A 145 -35.21 -24.37 44.08
N GLU A 146 -34.12 -24.78 44.73
CA GLU A 146 -32.80 -24.13 44.58
C GLU A 146 -32.35 -24.12 43.13
N LEU A 147 -32.33 -25.29 42.47
CA LEU A 147 -31.92 -25.42 41.08
C LEU A 147 -32.79 -24.58 40.14
N ARG A 148 -34.11 -24.52 40.37
CA ARG A 148 -35.00 -23.62 39.60
C ARG A 148 -34.67 -22.14 39.81
N LYS A 149 -34.31 -21.72 41.02
CA LYS A 149 -33.86 -20.35 41.29
C LYS A 149 -32.53 -20.05 40.60
N THR A 150 -31.57 -20.97 40.64
CA THR A 150 -30.28 -20.83 39.97
C THR A 150 -30.45 -20.74 38.45
N ILE A 151 -31.31 -21.58 37.86
CA ILE A 151 -31.64 -21.50 36.44
C ILE A 151 -32.26 -20.14 36.13
N ALA A 152 -33.26 -19.69 36.89
CA ALA A 152 -33.90 -18.39 36.66
C ALA A 152 -32.93 -17.19 36.81
N ALA A 153 -31.97 -17.26 37.74
CA ALA A 153 -30.99 -16.19 37.94
C ALA A 153 -29.89 -16.16 36.87
N LEU A 154 -29.52 -17.32 36.32
CA LEU A 154 -28.53 -17.43 35.24
C LEU A 154 -29.15 -17.33 33.84
N SER A 155 -30.47 -17.47 33.73
CA SER A 155 -31.19 -17.35 32.46
C SER A 155 -31.58 -15.90 32.23
N GLN A 156 -31.14 -15.33 31.12
CA GLN A 156 -31.70 -14.07 30.64
C GLN A 156 -33.05 -14.35 29.97
N SER A 157 -34.07 -13.53 30.25
CA SER A 157 -35.38 -13.79 29.68
C SER A 157 -35.34 -13.62 28.16
N SER A 158 -36.01 -14.52 27.43
CA SER A 158 -36.16 -14.42 25.97
C SER A 158 -36.70 -13.06 25.52
N ARG A 159 -37.48 -12.40 26.40
CA ARG A 159 -37.99 -11.05 26.20
C ARG A 159 -36.90 -9.98 26.29
N GLU A 160 -36.07 -9.97 27.32
CA GLU A 160 -34.96 -9.00 27.44
C GLU A 160 -33.97 -9.15 26.29
N TRP A 161 -33.70 -10.39 25.86
CA TRP A 161 -32.85 -10.64 24.69
C TRP A 161 -33.48 -10.07 23.41
N ALA A 162 -34.77 -10.33 23.17
CA ALA A 162 -35.48 -9.78 22.01
C ALA A 162 -35.55 -8.24 22.03
N GLU A 163 -35.74 -7.63 23.20
CA GLU A 163 -35.71 -6.18 23.37
C GLU A 163 -34.32 -5.61 23.05
N LYS A 164 -33.23 -6.24 23.53
CA LYS A 164 -31.85 -5.83 23.22
C LYS A 164 -31.46 -6.05 21.76
N GLU A 165 -31.91 -7.14 21.15
CA GLU A 165 -31.71 -7.38 19.71
C GLU A 165 -32.43 -6.32 18.87
N GLN A 166 -33.63 -5.91 19.28
CA GLN A 166 -34.38 -4.87 18.59
C GLN A 166 -33.74 -3.47 18.78
N GLU A 167 -33.21 -3.17 19.96
CA GLU A 167 -32.41 -1.96 20.21
C GLU A 167 -31.15 -1.93 19.34
N LEU A 168 -30.42 -3.06 19.25
CA LEU A 168 -29.23 -3.21 18.42
C LEU A 168 -29.56 -2.97 16.94
N MET A 169 -30.60 -3.62 16.42
CA MET A 169 -31.05 -3.44 15.04
C MET A 169 -31.41 -1.98 14.73
N LYS A 170 -32.08 -1.27 15.65
CA LYS A 170 -32.39 0.15 15.50
C LYS A 170 -31.12 1.00 15.47
N ALA A 171 -30.21 0.80 16.42
CA ALA A 171 -28.94 1.53 16.48
C ALA A 171 -28.06 1.29 15.23
N MET A 172 -28.02 0.06 14.73
CA MET A 172 -27.33 -0.28 13.48
C MET A 172 -27.97 0.42 12.27
N GLY A 173 -29.30 0.43 12.19
CA GLY A 173 -30.02 1.16 11.14
C GLY A 173 -29.77 2.67 11.15
N GLU A 174 -29.73 3.28 12.34
CA GLU A 174 -29.40 4.70 12.50
C GLU A 174 -27.96 5.01 12.10
N ARG A 175 -27.00 4.18 12.55
CA ARG A 175 -25.59 4.27 12.13
C ARG A 175 -25.46 4.25 10.62
N ASP A 176 -26.12 3.31 9.94
CA ASP A 176 -26.00 3.14 8.49
C ASP A 176 -26.64 4.32 7.73
N ARG A 177 -27.74 4.87 8.23
CA ARG A 177 -28.34 6.10 7.67
C ARG A 177 -27.43 7.30 7.83
N LEU A 178 -26.85 7.49 9.02
CA LEU A 178 -25.91 8.58 9.30
C LEU A 178 -24.65 8.46 8.43
N LYS A 179 -24.11 7.25 8.28
CA LYS A 179 -22.96 6.99 7.40
C LYS A 179 -23.24 7.40 5.96
N LYS A 180 -24.38 7.00 5.40
CA LYS A 180 -24.80 7.43 4.05
C LYS A 180 -24.95 8.95 3.94
N SER A 181 -25.50 9.61 4.96
CA SER A 181 -25.62 11.07 4.99
C SER A 181 -24.26 11.76 4.99
N VAL A 182 -23.31 11.27 5.80
CA VAL A 182 -21.92 11.79 5.83
C VAL A 182 -21.25 11.61 4.47
N GLU A 183 -21.38 10.45 3.83
CA GLU A 183 -20.83 10.19 2.49
C GLU A 183 -21.40 11.17 1.45
N GLN A 184 -22.72 11.40 1.46
CA GLN A 184 -23.38 12.36 0.56
C GLN A 184 -22.92 13.79 0.81
N GLN A 185 -22.87 14.23 2.07
CA GLN A 185 -22.43 15.58 2.41
C GLN A 185 -20.95 15.80 2.10
N ALA A 186 -20.09 14.80 2.30
CA ALA A 186 -18.68 14.87 1.93
C ALA A 186 -18.51 14.99 0.40
N ALA A 187 -19.28 14.25 -0.37
CA ALA A 187 -19.29 14.36 -1.83
C ALA A 187 -19.72 15.75 -2.31
N GLU A 188 -20.77 16.31 -1.70
CA GLU A 188 -21.26 17.67 -2.01
C GLU A 188 -20.26 18.75 -1.60
N LEU A 189 -19.66 18.62 -0.41
CA LEU A 189 -18.60 19.52 0.06
C LEU A 189 -17.42 19.52 -0.92
N ASN A 190 -16.99 18.34 -1.38
CA ASN A 190 -15.89 18.23 -2.35
C ASN A 190 -16.28 18.83 -3.71
N ARG A 191 -17.53 18.64 -4.17
CA ARG A 191 -18.05 19.30 -5.38
C ARG A 191 -18.01 20.82 -5.24
N LEU A 192 -18.49 21.36 -4.13
CA LEU A 192 -18.52 22.80 -3.87
C LEU A 192 -17.12 23.40 -3.73
N LYS A 193 -16.17 22.70 -3.08
CA LYS A 193 -14.76 23.10 -3.03
C LYS A 193 -14.14 23.20 -4.43
N ARG A 194 -14.34 22.18 -5.28
CA ARG A 194 -13.88 22.22 -6.68
C ARG A 194 -14.49 23.38 -7.45
N LEU A 195 -15.79 23.63 -7.29
CA LEU A 195 -16.45 24.76 -7.95
C LEU A 195 -15.89 26.10 -7.46
N LYS A 196 -15.67 26.27 -6.15
CA LYS A 196 -15.07 27.48 -5.57
C LYS A 196 -13.68 27.77 -6.14
N GLU A 197 -12.87 26.75 -6.41
CA GLU A 197 -11.54 26.92 -7.01
C GLU A 197 -11.58 27.14 -8.53
N ILE A 198 -12.49 26.46 -9.23
CA ILE A 198 -12.53 26.47 -10.71
C ILE A 198 -13.24 27.72 -11.23
N VAL A 199 -14.32 28.18 -10.59
CA VAL A 199 -15.14 29.30 -11.09
C VAL A 199 -14.32 30.58 -11.32
N PRO A 200 -13.45 31.03 -10.38
CA PRO A 200 -12.60 32.19 -10.63
C PRO A 200 -11.62 31.98 -11.79
N LYS A 201 -11.01 30.79 -11.89
CA LYS A 201 -10.08 30.45 -12.98
C LYS A 201 -10.78 30.40 -14.34
N ALA A 202 -12.01 29.89 -14.38
CA ALA A 202 -12.84 29.87 -15.58
C ALA A 202 -13.24 31.29 -16.01
N GLY A 203 -13.54 32.17 -15.04
CA GLY A 203 -13.76 33.60 -15.27
C GLY A 203 -12.54 34.27 -15.89
N LEU A 204 -11.37 34.13 -15.24
CA LEU A 204 -10.10 34.68 -15.74
C LEU A 204 -9.74 34.16 -17.13
N ARG A 205 -9.92 32.85 -17.38
CA ARG A 205 -9.70 32.28 -18.71
C ARG A 205 -10.62 32.91 -19.75
N LYS A 206 -11.90 33.12 -19.42
CA LYS A 206 -12.86 33.76 -20.33
C LYS A 206 -12.43 35.18 -20.67
N GLU A 207 -12.00 35.96 -19.67
CA GLU A 207 -11.47 37.31 -19.86
C GLU A 207 -10.22 37.30 -20.72
N LEU A 208 -9.19 36.52 -20.35
CA LEU A 208 -7.93 36.43 -21.10
C LEU A 208 -8.15 35.94 -22.53
N SER A 209 -9.07 35.00 -22.75
CA SER A 209 -9.41 34.52 -24.10
C SER A 209 -10.08 35.62 -24.93
N ALA A 210 -10.95 36.43 -24.31
CA ALA A 210 -11.56 37.58 -24.97
C ALA A 210 -10.52 38.67 -25.27
N THR A 211 -9.58 38.93 -24.35
CA THR A 211 -8.45 39.85 -24.58
C THR A 211 -7.57 39.35 -25.73
N LEU A 212 -7.21 38.07 -25.74
CA LEU A 212 -6.40 37.47 -26.80
C LEU A 212 -7.10 37.51 -28.15
N ALA A 213 -8.41 37.24 -28.19
CA ALA A 213 -9.20 37.38 -29.41
C ALA A 213 -9.26 38.84 -29.90
N ALA A 214 -9.40 39.80 -28.99
CA ALA A 214 -9.37 41.24 -29.31
C ALA A 214 -8.00 41.73 -29.81
N MET A 215 -6.90 41.10 -29.37
CA MET A 215 -5.55 41.40 -29.88
C MET A 215 -5.35 40.97 -31.35
N GLY A 216 -6.19 40.07 -31.88
CA GLY A 216 -6.15 39.63 -33.27
C GLY A 216 -4.83 38.93 -33.65
N ALA A 217 -4.41 39.06 -34.91
CA ALA A 217 -3.17 38.46 -35.39
C ALA A 217 -1.95 39.28 -34.93
N VAL A 218 -1.34 38.88 -33.80
CA VAL A 218 -0.14 39.52 -33.26
C VAL A 218 1.08 38.99 -34.00
N THR A 219 1.77 39.87 -34.76
CA THR A 219 3.07 39.53 -35.35
C THR A 219 4.15 39.70 -34.29
N LEU A 220 4.77 38.59 -33.88
CA LEU A 220 5.91 38.62 -32.96
C LEU A 220 7.09 39.31 -33.65
N LEU A 221 7.46 40.48 -33.15
CA LEU A 221 8.60 41.23 -33.63
C LEU A 221 9.87 40.59 -33.04
N PRO A 222 10.93 40.37 -33.85
CA PRO A 222 12.21 39.89 -33.33
C PRO A 222 12.75 40.83 -32.23
N GLU A 223 13.51 40.31 -31.26
CA GLU A 223 14.11 41.11 -30.18
C GLU A 223 14.91 42.32 -30.72
N GLU A 224 15.55 42.14 -31.88
CA GLU A 224 16.32 43.16 -32.59
C GLU A 224 15.46 44.23 -33.31
N PHE A 225 14.13 44.12 -33.32
CA PHE A 225 13.24 45.01 -34.07
C PHE A 225 13.43 46.46 -33.67
N THR A 226 13.47 46.74 -32.37
CA THR A 226 13.67 48.10 -31.83
C THR A 226 15.02 48.67 -32.31
N GLY A 227 16.08 47.87 -32.24
CA GLY A 227 17.42 48.25 -32.71
C GLY A 227 17.48 48.44 -34.23
N ARG A 228 16.76 47.62 -35.01
CA ARG A 228 16.67 47.75 -36.47
C ARG A 228 15.86 48.99 -36.88
N ARG A 229 14.73 49.25 -36.22
CA ARG A 229 13.89 50.43 -36.43
C ARG A 229 14.69 51.70 -36.16
N HIS A 230 15.33 51.79 -35.00
CA HIS A 230 16.08 52.99 -34.63
C HIS A 230 17.26 53.26 -35.58
N ARG A 231 17.97 52.20 -36.01
CA ARG A 231 19.01 52.31 -37.05
C ARG A 231 18.44 52.75 -38.40
N ALA A 232 17.26 52.26 -38.79
CA ALA A 232 16.60 52.66 -40.02
C ALA A 232 16.14 54.13 -39.97
N GLU A 233 15.51 54.56 -38.88
CA GLU A 233 15.10 55.96 -38.65
C GLU A 233 16.32 56.90 -38.65
N LYS A 234 17.41 56.52 -37.97
CA LYS A 234 18.64 57.33 -37.97
C LYS A 234 19.23 57.47 -39.37
N ARG A 235 19.30 56.38 -40.15
CA ARG A 235 19.77 56.43 -41.55
C ARG A 235 18.87 57.29 -42.42
N LEU A 236 17.55 57.19 -42.26
CA LEU A 236 16.59 58.01 -43.00
C LEU A 236 16.79 59.49 -42.70
N ASN A 237 16.91 59.85 -41.42
CA ASN A 237 17.12 61.25 -41.01
C ASN A 237 18.46 61.78 -41.52
N THR A 238 19.55 61.00 -41.45
CA THR A 238 20.84 61.40 -42.04
C THR A 238 20.74 61.58 -43.55
N ALA A 239 20.05 60.68 -44.26
CA ALA A 239 19.86 60.79 -45.70
C ALA A 239 19.02 62.01 -46.10
N LEU A 240 17.97 62.34 -45.33
CA LEU A 240 17.17 63.54 -45.55
C LEU A 240 17.99 64.82 -45.34
N GLU A 241 18.85 64.85 -44.33
CA GLU A 241 19.72 66.02 -44.07
C GLU A 241 20.78 66.20 -45.17
N VAL A 242 21.41 65.11 -45.62
CA VAL A 242 22.34 65.15 -46.78
C VAL A 242 21.63 65.64 -48.03
N LYS A 243 20.40 65.15 -48.28
CA LYS A 243 19.59 65.60 -49.42
C LYS A 243 19.31 67.11 -49.32
N ARG A 244 18.86 67.58 -48.15
CA ARG A 244 18.57 69.01 -47.90
C ARG A 244 19.79 69.89 -48.14
N GLN A 245 20.95 69.47 -47.65
CA GLN A 245 22.20 70.20 -47.84
C GLN A 245 22.61 70.25 -49.33
N ALA A 246 22.48 69.13 -50.04
CA ALA A 246 22.77 69.08 -51.47
C ALA A 246 21.80 69.95 -52.29
N GLU A 247 20.52 70.03 -51.91
CA GLU A 247 19.55 70.94 -52.53
C GLU A 247 19.93 72.41 -52.32
N LEU A 248 20.33 72.80 -51.10
CA LEU A 248 20.81 74.16 -50.81
C LEU A 248 22.11 74.50 -51.56
N ASP A 249 23.06 73.56 -51.64
CA ASP A 249 24.30 73.75 -52.39
C ASP A 249 24.03 73.87 -53.89
N LEU A 250 23.07 73.10 -54.42
CA LEU A 250 22.63 73.22 -55.82
C LEU A 250 22.00 74.59 -56.10
N GLU A 251 21.12 75.07 -55.22
CA GLU A 251 20.54 76.41 -55.32
C GLU A 251 21.61 77.50 -55.32
N ARG A 252 22.57 77.44 -54.37
CA ARG A 252 23.68 78.39 -54.31
C ARG A 252 24.54 78.34 -55.58
N LEU A 253 24.99 77.16 -56.00
CA LEU A 253 25.83 77.02 -57.19
C LEU A 253 25.12 77.46 -58.46
N THR A 254 23.80 77.25 -58.54
CA THR A 254 23.01 77.74 -59.68
C THR A 254 22.94 79.26 -59.68
N ALA A 255 22.77 79.90 -58.51
CA ALA A 255 22.82 81.35 -58.37
C ALA A 255 24.22 81.89 -58.74
N ASP A 256 25.29 81.27 -58.24
CA ASP A 256 26.68 81.64 -58.55
C ASP A 256 26.93 81.56 -60.07
N ILE A 257 26.45 80.52 -60.75
CA ILE A 257 26.58 80.37 -62.22
C ILE A 257 25.88 81.52 -62.96
N VAL A 258 24.71 81.96 -62.49
CA VAL A 258 23.97 83.08 -63.10
C VAL A 258 24.70 84.41 -62.90
N GLU A 259 25.42 84.59 -61.79
CA GLU A 259 26.22 85.79 -61.52
C GLU A 259 27.52 85.85 -62.35
N ILE A 260 27.97 84.76 -62.97
CA ILE A 260 29.16 84.76 -63.82
C ILE A 260 28.88 85.58 -65.09
N VAL A 261 29.39 86.81 -65.12
CA VAL A 261 29.39 87.65 -66.31
C VAL A 261 30.62 87.35 -67.15
N TRP A 262 30.43 86.62 -68.24
CA TRP A 262 31.47 86.36 -69.23
C TRP A 262 31.82 87.65 -69.97
N PRO A 263 33.09 88.11 -69.97
CA PRO A 263 33.51 89.24 -70.79
C PRO A 263 33.59 88.79 -72.25
N GLN A 264 32.43 88.61 -72.89
CA GLN A 264 32.31 88.01 -74.22
C GLN A 264 33.17 88.75 -75.26
N ARG A 265 33.28 90.08 -75.15
CA ARG A 265 34.15 90.91 -76.00
C ARG A 265 35.63 90.52 -75.94
N LEU A 266 36.11 89.99 -74.81
CA LEU A 266 37.49 89.52 -74.67
C LEU A 266 37.62 88.09 -75.23
N LEU A 267 36.64 87.23 -74.97
CA LEU A 267 36.61 85.85 -75.48
C LEU A 267 36.50 85.82 -77.02
N ASP A 268 35.72 86.71 -77.61
CA ASP A 268 35.59 86.85 -79.08
C ASP A 268 36.91 87.28 -79.74
N GLN A 269 37.85 87.85 -78.98
CA GLN A 269 39.19 88.24 -79.44
C GLN A 269 40.27 87.18 -79.11
N ALA A 270 39.90 86.03 -78.54
CA ALA A 270 40.86 85.01 -78.10
C ALA A 270 41.77 84.55 -79.24
N ASP A 271 41.20 84.24 -80.41
CA ASP A 271 41.96 83.81 -81.58
C ASP A 271 42.91 84.90 -82.10
N ALA A 272 42.51 86.16 -82.01
CA ALA A 272 43.33 87.31 -82.41
C ALA A 272 44.52 87.50 -81.45
N VAL A 273 44.29 87.41 -80.13
CA VAL A 273 45.33 87.49 -79.10
C VAL A 273 46.31 86.32 -79.22
N GLU A 274 45.81 85.09 -79.41
CA GLU A 274 46.65 83.92 -79.59
C GLU A 274 47.45 83.98 -80.90
N GLY A 275 46.84 84.51 -81.97
CA GLY A 275 47.50 84.77 -83.24
C GLY A 275 48.66 85.77 -83.13
N ILE A 276 48.48 86.86 -82.36
CA ILE A 276 49.54 87.83 -82.07
C ILE A 276 50.65 87.19 -81.22
N HIS A 277 50.29 86.44 -80.17
CA HIS A 277 51.26 85.76 -79.31
C HIS A 277 52.13 84.75 -80.08
N LYS A 278 51.51 83.91 -80.92
CA LYS A 278 52.23 82.93 -81.77
C LYS A 278 53.18 83.60 -82.77
N ARG A 279 52.83 84.80 -83.26
CA ARG A 279 53.64 85.57 -84.22
C ARG A 279 54.67 86.50 -83.59
N LEU A 280 54.59 86.76 -82.29
CA LEU A 280 55.53 87.63 -81.57
C LEU A 280 56.96 87.09 -81.66
N GLY A 281 57.14 85.77 -81.49
CA GLY A 281 58.45 85.12 -81.64
C GLY A 281 59.03 85.23 -83.06
N GLN A 282 58.17 85.22 -84.09
CA GLN A 282 58.60 85.41 -85.48
C GLN A 282 59.01 86.86 -85.75
N HIS A 283 58.31 87.83 -85.18
CA HIS A 283 58.62 89.26 -85.35
C HIS A 283 59.94 89.65 -84.65
N ILE A 284 60.16 89.18 -83.41
CA ILE A 284 61.41 89.42 -82.68
C ILE A 284 62.60 88.80 -83.43
N LYS A 285 62.45 87.55 -83.89
CA LYS A 285 63.49 86.86 -84.66
C LYS A 285 63.77 87.52 -86.01
N ALA A 286 62.74 87.99 -86.72
CA ALA A 286 62.91 88.70 -87.99
C ALA A 286 63.63 90.06 -87.83
N ALA A 287 63.43 90.75 -86.71
CA ALA A 287 64.14 91.99 -86.40
C ALA A 287 65.64 91.77 -86.11
N GLU A 288 65.99 90.72 -85.35
CA GLU A 288 67.38 90.32 -85.11
C GLU A 288 68.07 89.80 -86.39
N ASP A 289 67.35 88.98 -87.17
CA ASP A 289 67.88 88.40 -88.41
C ASP A 289 68.11 89.46 -89.50
N LEU A 290 67.37 90.57 -89.53
CA LEU A 290 67.54 91.63 -90.53
C LEU A 290 68.95 92.24 -90.48
N GLY A 291 69.45 92.56 -89.29
CA GLY A 291 70.81 93.10 -89.12
C GLY A 291 71.87 92.08 -89.51
N ARG A 292 71.68 90.81 -89.13
CA ARG A 292 72.59 89.72 -89.47
C ARG A 292 72.61 89.42 -90.98
N LEU A 293 71.45 89.49 -91.64
CA LEU A 293 71.30 89.24 -93.08
C LEU A 293 71.86 90.38 -93.92
N GLN A 294 71.72 91.64 -93.49
CA GLN A 294 72.37 92.78 -94.15
C GLN A 294 73.90 92.69 -94.06
N GLY A 295 74.43 92.32 -92.89
CA GLY A 295 75.87 92.05 -92.71
C GLY A 295 76.36 90.89 -93.60
N ARG A 296 75.63 89.77 -93.62
CA ARG A 296 75.94 88.64 -94.52
C ARG A 296 75.84 88.99 -96.00
N LEU A 297 74.92 89.85 -96.41
CA LEU A 297 74.81 90.29 -97.81
C LEU A 297 76.07 91.08 -98.23
N GLN A 298 76.55 91.97 -97.37
CA GLN A 298 77.79 92.71 -97.62
C GLN A 298 79.01 91.79 -97.62
N GLN A 299 79.12 90.90 -96.62
CA GLN A 299 80.20 89.91 -96.56
C GLN A 299 80.20 89.00 -97.80
N ASN A 300 79.06 88.42 -98.17
CA ASN A 300 78.99 87.56 -99.36
C ASN A 300 79.28 88.32 -100.66
N LYS A 301 78.94 89.61 -100.76
CA LYS A 301 79.33 90.42 -101.93
C LYS A 301 80.85 90.62 -101.98
N ALA A 302 81.49 90.88 -100.84
CA ALA A 302 82.93 91.00 -100.73
C ALA A 302 83.63 89.65 -101.02
N ASP A 303 83.12 88.55 -100.45
CA ASP A 303 83.66 87.20 -100.66
C ASP A 303 83.48 86.76 -102.13
N ILE A 304 82.37 87.09 -102.79
CA ILE A 304 82.18 86.82 -104.22
C ILE A 304 83.20 87.58 -105.06
N GLN A 305 83.49 88.84 -104.73
CA GLN A 305 84.54 89.62 -105.42
C GLN A 305 85.94 89.04 -105.19
N ALA A 306 86.25 88.62 -103.97
CA ALA A 306 87.53 88.01 -103.62
C ALA A 306 87.73 86.63 -104.28
N LEU A 307 86.73 85.74 -104.20
CA LEU A 307 86.80 84.41 -104.80
C LEU A 307 86.79 84.45 -106.34
N LEU A 308 86.14 85.44 -106.95
CA LEU A 308 86.23 85.64 -108.41
C LEU A 308 87.64 86.00 -108.86
N LEU A 309 88.39 86.76 -108.06
CA LEU A 309 89.80 87.09 -108.32
C LEU A 309 90.71 85.86 -108.19
N GLU A 310 90.41 84.91 -107.29
CA GLU A 310 91.20 83.69 -107.11
C GLU A 310 90.98 82.64 -108.22
N VAL A 311 89.79 82.56 -108.81
CA VAL A 311 89.48 81.54 -109.82
C VAL A 311 90.06 81.89 -111.21
N SER A 312 90.03 83.17 -111.62
CA SER A 312 90.79 83.71 -112.76
C SER A 312 90.56 85.23 -112.91
N PRO A 313 91.61 86.06 -113.08
CA PRO A 313 91.46 87.50 -113.28
C PRO A 313 90.62 87.83 -114.53
N GLY A 314 89.62 88.70 -114.40
CA GLY A 314 88.79 89.20 -115.52
C GLY A 314 87.38 88.62 -115.66
N LEU A 315 86.97 87.69 -114.79
CA LEU A 315 85.60 87.14 -114.77
C LEU A 315 84.62 88.05 -114.00
N THR A 316 83.50 88.40 -114.62
CA THR A 316 82.40 89.11 -113.96
C THR A 316 81.39 88.14 -113.34
N VAL A 317 80.64 88.60 -112.34
CA VAL A 317 79.60 87.81 -111.65
C VAL A 317 78.54 87.29 -112.64
N GLU A 318 78.23 88.05 -113.71
CA GLU A 318 77.31 87.59 -114.76
C GLU A 318 77.87 86.43 -115.60
N ALA A 319 79.18 86.38 -115.87
CA ALA A 319 79.79 85.33 -116.68
C ALA A 319 79.79 83.95 -115.97
N VAL A 320 79.95 83.94 -114.64
CA VAL A 320 79.89 82.70 -113.83
C VAL A 320 78.48 82.12 -113.73
N ARG A 321 77.43 82.94 -113.89
CA ARG A 321 76.04 82.43 -113.95
C ARG A 321 75.79 81.56 -115.18
N ALA A 322 76.47 81.82 -116.30
CA ALA A 322 76.32 81.05 -117.54
C ALA A 322 77.03 79.69 -117.51
N MET A 323 77.98 79.47 -116.60
CA MET A 323 78.75 78.23 -116.45
C MET A 323 78.12 77.24 -115.46
N ARG A 324 76.92 77.54 -114.93
CA ARG A 324 76.24 76.68 -113.96
C ARG A 324 75.56 75.49 -114.66
N PRO A 325 75.77 74.25 -114.18
CA PRO A 325 75.03 73.10 -114.70
C PRO A 325 73.53 73.26 -114.48
N GLN A 326 72.72 72.78 -115.43
CA GLN A 326 71.25 72.91 -115.42
C GLN A 326 70.65 72.37 -114.10
N ALA A 327 69.75 73.16 -113.49
CA ALA A 327 69.17 72.87 -112.18
C ALA A 327 68.54 71.46 -112.07
N ALA A 328 67.94 70.96 -113.16
CA ALA A 328 67.33 69.63 -113.20
C ALA A 328 68.31 68.48 -112.92
N ALA A 329 69.56 68.57 -113.39
CA ALA A 329 70.58 67.53 -113.15
C ALA A 329 71.06 67.55 -111.69
N LYS A 330 71.23 68.74 -111.11
CA LYS A 330 71.64 68.91 -109.70
C LYS A 330 70.57 68.40 -108.74
N THR A 331 69.30 68.74 -108.98
CA THR A 331 68.19 68.24 -108.15
C THR A 331 68.10 66.72 -108.24
N ARG A 332 68.20 66.13 -109.44
CA ARG A 332 68.13 64.67 -109.62
C ARG A 332 69.27 63.92 -108.94
N ILE A 333 70.50 64.43 -108.97
CA ILE A 333 71.63 63.85 -108.24
C ILE A 333 71.41 63.92 -106.72
N GLN A 334 70.95 65.06 -106.20
CA GLN A 334 70.68 65.22 -104.77
C GLN A 334 69.52 64.34 -104.29
N THR A 335 68.44 64.21 -105.07
CA THR A 335 67.31 63.32 -104.74
C THR A 335 67.71 61.86 -104.76
N LEU A 336 68.55 61.43 -105.72
CA LEU A 336 69.02 60.04 -105.78
C LEU A 336 70.00 59.73 -104.63
N ALA A 337 70.89 60.65 -104.29
CA ALA A 337 71.82 60.50 -103.17
C ALA A 337 71.10 60.45 -101.81
N SER A 338 70.11 61.33 -101.57
CA SER A 338 69.32 61.31 -100.34
C SER A 338 68.45 60.06 -100.23
N ARG A 339 67.87 59.61 -101.36
CA ARG A 339 67.09 58.37 -101.41
C ARG A 339 67.96 57.14 -101.15
N HIS A 340 69.17 57.09 -101.68
CA HIS A 340 70.11 55.99 -101.39
C HIS A 340 70.51 55.97 -99.91
N ALA A 341 70.84 57.13 -99.31
CA ALA A 341 71.17 57.22 -97.89
C ALA A 341 70.01 56.80 -96.97
N SER A 342 68.77 57.18 -97.31
CA SER A 342 67.57 56.74 -96.57
C SER A 342 67.38 55.23 -96.67
N LEU A 343 67.42 54.66 -97.88
CA LEU A 343 67.22 53.22 -98.09
C LEU A 343 68.31 52.37 -97.43
N GLN A 344 69.57 52.84 -97.40
CA GLN A 344 70.66 52.15 -96.73
C GLN A 344 70.50 52.20 -95.20
N SER A 345 70.06 53.33 -94.65
CA SER A 345 69.72 53.47 -93.22
C SER A 345 68.56 52.55 -92.82
N ASP A 346 67.52 52.48 -93.66
CA ASP A 346 66.35 51.63 -93.41
C ASP A 346 66.71 50.14 -93.50
N GLN A 347 67.55 49.74 -94.46
CA GLN A 347 68.05 48.36 -94.58
C GLN A 347 68.87 47.96 -93.34
N LEU A 348 69.76 48.84 -92.86
CA LEU A 348 70.56 48.57 -91.66
C LEU A 348 69.71 48.50 -90.39
N ARG A 349 68.69 49.36 -90.26
CA ARG A 349 67.74 49.34 -89.13
C ARG A 349 66.90 48.06 -89.13
N ALA A 350 66.30 47.70 -90.27
CA ALA A 350 65.51 46.48 -90.41
C ALA A 350 66.33 45.20 -90.15
N ALA A 351 67.59 45.17 -90.60
CA ALA A 351 68.49 44.04 -90.34
C ALA A 351 68.88 43.92 -88.84
N ARG A 352 68.93 45.04 -88.11
CA ARG A 352 69.18 45.06 -86.67
C ARG A 352 67.95 44.61 -85.88
N ASP A 353 66.78 45.14 -86.24
CA ASP A 353 65.50 44.79 -85.60
C ASP A 353 65.17 43.30 -85.80
N LEU A 354 65.47 42.73 -86.97
CA LEU A 354 65.33 41.29 -87.22
C LEU A 354 66.22 40.46 -86.29
N ARG A 355 67.50 40.81 -86.15
CA ARG A 355 68.43 40.11 -85.23
C ARG A 355 68.00 40.21 -83.78
N ASP A 356 67.49 41.36 -83.35
CA ASP A 356 67.04 41.56 -81.97
C ASP A 356 65.75 40.77 -81.71
N ALA A 357 64.84 40.70 -82.68
CA ALA A 357 63.63 39.87 -82.60
C ALA A 357 63.94 38.37 -82.60
N GLU A 358 64.88 37.90 -83.43
CA GLU A 358 65.33 36.49 -83.48
C GLU A 358 65.95 36.08 -82.14
N ARG A 359 66.85 36.89 -81.57
CA ARG A 359 67.43 36.62 -80.23
C ARG A 359 66.37 36.58 -79.13
N LYS A 360 65.34 37.42 -79.21
CA LYS A 360 64.25 37.46 -78.24
C LYS A 360 63.36 36.23 -78.39
N LEU A 361 63.12 35.78 -79.62
CA LEU A 361 62.38 34.56 -79.93
C LEU A 361 63.11 33.33 -79.40
N ASP A 362 64.43 33.24 -79.62
CA ASP A 362 65.22 32.10 -79.17
C ASP A 362 65.28 32.01 -77.64
N ARG A 363 65.47 33.14 -76.94
CA ARG A 363 65.37 33.20 -75.47
C ARG A 363 63.99 32.77 -74.96
N LEU A 364 62.91 33.27 -75.57
CA LEU A 364 61.56 32.89 -75.17
C LEU A 364 61.25 31.40 -75.46
N LYS A 365 61.86 30.81 -76.49
CA LYS A 365 61.76 29.36 -76.77
C LYS A 365 62.54 28.53 -75.75
N GLU A 366 63.73 28.99 -75.35
CA GLU A 366 64.50 28.35 -74.27
C GLU A 366 63.75 28.44 -72.93
N ASP A 367 63.21 29.61 -72.58
CA ASP A 367 62.38 29.80 -71.39
C ASP A 367 61.11 28.93 -71.42
N LEU A 368 60.46 28.78 -72.58
CA LEU A 368 59.29 27.93 -72.74
C LEU A 368 59.61 26.44 -72.61
N ASN A 369 60.76 25.99 -73.13
CA ASN A 369 61.21 24.60 -73.02
C ASN A 369 61.71 24.24 -71.61
N ALA A 370 62.14 25.24 -70.82
CA ALA A 370 62.57 25.06 -69.43
C ALA A 370 61.39 25.06 -68.42
N LEU A 371 60.17 25.39 -68.86
CA LEU A 371 58.96 25.36 -68.03
C LEU A 371 58.29 23.98 -68.11
N ASP A 372 58.08 23.34 -66.96
CA ASP A 372 57.24 22.15 -66.86
C ASP A 372 55.79 22.45 -67.29
N ALA A 373 55.11 21.44 -67.85
CA ALA A 373 53.75 21.59 -68.37
C ALA A 373 52.80 22.18 -67.30
N PRO A 374 52.03 23.24 -67.62
CA PRO A 374 51.16 23.90 -66.66
C PRO A 374 50.05 22.94 -66.20
N HIS A 375 49.98 22.71 -64.89
CA HIS A 375 48.91 21.95 -64.28
C HIS A 375 47.62 22.77 -64.23
N ASP A 376 46.50 22.17 -64.60
CA ASP A 376 45.17 22.80 -64.57
C ASP A 376 44.77 23.18 -63.13
N PRO A 377 44.58 24.49 -62.81
CA PRO A 377 44.15 24.93 -61.49
C PRO A 377 42.64 24.75 -61.23
N GLY A 378 41.89 24.20 -62.20
CA GLY A 378 40.44 23.94 -62.12
C GLY A 378 39.99 23.17 -60.87
N PRO A 379 40.64 22.04 -60.50
CA PRO A 379 40.30 21.29 -59.29
C PRO A 379 40.55 22.09 -58.00
N LEU A 380 41.62 22.89 -57.96
CA LEU A 380 41.99 23.69 -56.79
C LEU A 380 41.04 24.89 -56.58
N LYS A 381 40.65 25.57 -57.66
CA LYS A 381 39.65 26.66 -57.62
C LYS A 381 38.26 26.16 -57.23
N GLN A 382 37.82 24.99 -57.71
CA GLN A 382 36.56 24.39 -57.26
C GLN A 382 36.60 23.98 -55.78
N SER A 383 37.73 23.47 -55.30
CA SER A 383 37.91 23.07 -53.90
C SER A 383 37.90 24.29 -52.96
N LEU A 384 38.61 25.37 -53.32
CA LEU A 384 38.62 26.64 -52.59
C LEU A 384 37.25 27.35 -52.63
N GLY A 385 36.52 27.29 -53.76
CA GLY A 385 35.17 27.85 -53.86
C GLY A 385 34.13 27.09 -53.00
N LYS A 386 34.29 25.76 -52.83
CA LYS A 386 33.47 24.95 -51.92
C LYS A 386 33.79 25.22 -50.45
N LEU A 387 35.06 25.48 -50.12
CA LEU A 387 35.52 25.86 -48.76
C LEU A 387 35.08 27.28 -48.38
N ALA A 388 35.18 28.25 -49.29
CA ALA A 388 34.78 29.64 -49.05
C ALA A 388 33.27 29.82 -48.80
N LYS A 389 32.41 28.95 -49.37
CA LYS A 389 30.96 28.95 -49.10
C LYS A 389 30.56 28.40 -47.73
N ARG A 390 31.45 27.68 -47.03
CA ARG A 390 31.17 27.05 -45.72
C ARG A 390 31.66 27.87 -44.52
N GLY A 391 32.16 29.08 -44.74
CA GLY A 391 32.69 29.95 -43.68
C GLY A 391 34.04 29.46 -43.13
N ASP A 392 34.46 30.01 -41.99
CA ASP A 392 35.72 29.61 -41.35
C ASP A 392 35.54 28.30 -40.58
N LEU A 393 35.80 27.19 -41.27
CA LEU A 393 35.71 25.83 -40.72
C LEU A 393 36.63 25.62 -39.50
N SER A 394 37.66 26.43 -39.35
CA SER A 394 38.57 26.42 -38.18
C SER A 394 37.85 26.92 -36.93
N VAL A 395 37.04 27.97 -37.08
CA VAL A 395 36.19 28.51 -36.02
C VAL A 395 35.06 27.53 -35.72
N ALA A 396 34.38 27.02 -36.74
CA ALA A 396 33.31 26.03 -36.56
C ALA A 396 33.80 24.73 -35.88
N LEU A 397 35.01 24.25 -36.20
CA LEU A 397 35.62 23.10 -35.52
C LEU A 397 35.98 23.40 -34.07
N ARG A 398 36.45 24.62 -33.77
CA ARG A 398 36.78 25.04 -32.41
C ARG A 398 35.51 25.17 -31.55
N GLU A 399 34.47 25.79 -32.09
CA GLU A 399 33.15 25.87 -31.45
C GLU A 399 32.55 24.48 -31.24
N ALA A 400 32.58 23.60 -32.24
CA ALA A 400 32.10 22.23 -32.11
C ALA A 400 32.89 21.42 -31.06
N ARG A 401 34.21 21.61 -30.97
CA ARG A 401 35.04 20.99 -29.91
C ARG A 401 34.71 21.55 -28.53
N GLN A 402 34.49 22.86 -28.43
CA GLN A 402 34.10 23.50 -27.17
C GLN A 402 32.74 22.97 -26.69
N VAL A 403 31.77 22.87 -27.60
CA VAL A 403 30.44 22.30 -27.35
C VAL A 403 30.57 20.84 -26.90
N LEU A 404 31.35 20.02 -27.62
CA LEU A 404 31.59 18.62 -27.24
C LEU A 404 32.15 18.51 -25.82
N LEU A 405 33.14 19.33 -25.47
CA LEU A 405 33.78 19.31 -24.15
C LEU A 405 32.82 19.73 -23.03
N THR A 406 31.96 20.72 -23.28
CA THR A 406 30.89 21.10 -22.34
C THR A 406 29.83 20.01 -22.19
N GLU A 407 29.39 19.38 -23.29
CA GLU A 407 28.38 18.31 -23.27
C GLU A 407 28.94 17.06 -22.57
N GLU A 408 30.18 16.66 -22.84
CA GLU A 408 30.88 15.57 -22.13
C GLU A 408 30.98 15.85 -20.63
N GLY A 409 31.32 17.08 -20.25
CA GLY A 409 31.34 17.51 -18.84
C GLY A 409 29.96 17.43 -18.18
N GLN A 410 28.90 17.87 -18.87
CA GLN A 410 27.53 17.78 -18.37
C GLN A 410 27.06 16.33 -18.21
N VAL A 411 27.36 15.46 -19.19
CA VAL A 411 27.02 14.04 -19.13
C VAL A 411 27.73 13.37 -17.95
N ARG A 412 29.03 13.63 -17.77
CA ARG A 412 29.79 13.11 -16.62
C ARG A 412 29.19 13.56 -15.29
N GLY A 413 28.91 14.86 -15.15
CA GLY A 413 28.29 15.39 -13.93
C GLY A 413 26.88 14.86 -13.66
N ARG A 414 26.10 14.54 -14.70
CA ARG A 414 24.79 13.88 -14.53
C ARG A 414 24.92 12.40 -14.17
N LEU A 415 25.90 11.69 -14.72
CA LEU A 415 26.17 10.29 -14.37
C LEU A 415 26.69 10.14 -12.94
N GLU A 416 27.54 11.05 -12.47
CA GLU A 416 28.01 11.07 -11.07
C GLU A 416 26.86 11.27 -10.06
N ARG A 417 25.75 11.88 -10.48
CA ARG A 417 24.53 12.03 -9.66
C ARG A 417 23.67 10.78 -9.60
N LEU A 418 23.99 9.72 -10.35
CA LEU A 418 23.30 8.44 -10.30
C LEU A 418 24.08 7.50 -9.37
N PRO A 419 23.69 7.39 -8.08
CA PRO A 419 24.50 6.70 -7.06
C PRO A 419 24.69 5.18 -7.31
N LEU A 420 23.84 4.57 -8.15
CA LEU A 420 23.90 3.15 -8.50
C LEU A 420 24.51 2.90 -9.89
N TRP A 421 25.00 3.94 -10.56
CA TRP A 421 25.54 3.83 -11.91
C TRP A 421 27.04 3.47 -11.89
N SER A 422 27.39 2.28 -12.37
CA SER A 422 28.78 1.79 -12.43
C SER A 422 29.29 1.53 -13.85
N ARG A 423 28.54 1.94 -14.89
CA ARG A 423 28.78 1.56 -16.29
C ARG A 423 29.22 2.74 -17.17
N THR A 424 29.51 2.46 -18.44
CA THR A 424 30.04 3.46 -19.39
C THR A 424 28.95 4.42 -19.92
N VAL A 425 29.38 5.58 -20.43
CA VAL A 425 28.51 6.67 -20.94
C VAL A 425 27.62 6.24 -22.12
N ALA A 426 27.97 5.18 -22.85
CA ALA A 426 27.24 4.70 -24.02
C ALA A 426 26.06 3.77 -23.70
N GLU A 427 25.94 3.32 -22.45
CA GLU A 427 24.97 2.31 -22.03
C GLU A 427 23.61 2.81 -21.50
N PRO A 428 23.39 4.08 -21.07
CA PRO A 428 22.09 4.54 -20.58
C PRO A 428 20.95 4.33 -21.58
N GLY A 429 21.20 4.55 -22.87
CA GLY A 429 20.20 4.36 -23.93
C GLY A 429 19.92 2.90 -24.31
N ARG A 430 20.66 1.94 -23.76
CA ARG A 430 20.50 0.50 -24.03
C ARG A 430 19.86 -0.26 -22.88
N LEU A 431 19.64 0.40 -21.75
CA LEU A 431 18.98 -0.23 -20.62
C LEU A 431 17.47 -0.28 -20.86
N PRO A 432 16.84 -1.42 -20.56
CA PRO A 432 15.39 -1.47 -20.48
C PRO A 432 14.96 -0.57 -19.31
N VAL A 433 14.43 0.60 -19.64
CA VAL A 433 13.83 1.50 -18.65
C VAL A 433 12.46 0.92 -18.31
N PRO A 434 12.13 0.67 -17.03
CA PRO A 434 10.82 0.19 -16.65
C PRO A 434 9.74 1.15 -17.14
N SER A 435 8.58 0.61 -17.51
CA SER A 435 7.47 1.44 -17.95
C SER A 435 7.00 2.36 -16.81
N PRO A 436 6.39 3.52 -17.10
CA PRO A 436 5.84 4.40 -16.07
C PRO A 436 4.86 3.68 -15.12
N GLU A 437 4.11 2.71 -15.64
CA GLU A 437 3.19 1.88 -14.86
C GLU A 437 3.94 0.95 -13.89
N THR A 438 5.10 0.44 -14.30
CA THR A 438 5.96 -0.37 -13.42
C THR A 438 6.52 0.50 -12.30
N VAL A 439 7.00 1.71 -12.63
CA VAL A 439 7.50 2.68 -11.63
C VAL A 439 6.40 3.07 -10.65
N SER A 440 5.20 3.41 -11.14
CA SER A 440 4.05 3.76 -10.30
C SER A 440 3.65 2.61 -9.37
N ARG A 441 3.65 1.36 -9.85
CA ARG A 441 3.36 0.19 -9.03
C ARG A 441 4.35 0.05 -7.87
N PHE A 442 5.65 0.17 -8.14
CA PHE A 442 6.67 0.08 -7.10
C PHE A 442 6.64 1.29 -6.15
N GLU A 443 6.37 2.51 -6.65
CA GLU A 443 6.11 3.68 -5.78
C GLU A 443 4.92 3.45 -4.83
N ASP A 444 3.83 2.87 -5.34
CA ASP A 444 2.66 2.50 -4.53
C ASP A 444 3.01 1.39 -3.53
N GLU A 445 3.76 0.36 -3.92
CA GLU A 445 4.19 -0.73 -3.02
C GLU A 445 5.12 -0.23 -1.91
N PHE A 446 6.12 0.60 -2.24
CA PHE A 446 7.02 1.20 -1.25
C PHE A 446 6.31 2.18 -0.34
N SER A 447 5.42 3.02 -0.87
CA SER A 447 4.65 3.98 -0.06
C SER A 447 3.68 3.27 0.89
N ASN A 448 2.95 2.27 0.40
CA ASN A 448 2.04 1.46 1.23
C ASN A 448 2.81 0.66 2.30
N GLY A 449 3.93 0.04 1.94
CA GLY A 449 4.75 -0.69 2.91
C GLY A 449 5.38 0.23 3.95
N LYS A 450 5.77 1.45 3.57
CA LYS A 450 6.24 2.47 4.53
C LYS A 450 5.15 2.92 5.49
N VAL A 451 3.94 3.19 4.98
CA VAL A 451 2.78 3.54 5.83
C VAL A 451 2.47 2.41 6.83
N LEU A 452 2.52 1.15 6.38
CA LEU A 452 2.31 0.00 7.26
C LEU A 452 3.42 -0.15 8.31
N ALA A 453 4.68 0.10 7.93
CA ALA A 453 5.81 0.11 8.85
C ALA A 453 5.66 1.19 9.93
N ASP A 454 5.31 2.41 9.54
CA ASP A 454 5.11 3.54 10.46
C ASP A 454 3.94 3.28 11.43
N ASP A 455 2.84 2.64 10.99
CA ASP A 455 1.73 2.25 11.87
C ASP A 455 2.12 1.17 12.88
N LEU A 456 2.88 0.17 12.44
CA LEU A 456 3.38 -0.89 13.32
C LEU A 456 4.36 -0.33 14.37
N ASP A 457 5.26 0.56 13.98
CA ASP A 457 6.20 1.22 14.91
C ASP A 457 5.45 2.07 15.94
N ARG A 458 4.39 2.79 15.52
CA ARG A 458 3.51 3.51 16.45
C ARG A 458 2.84 2.58 17.46
N ARG A 459 2.26 1.47 17.01
CA ARG A 459 1.57 0.49 17.88
C ARG A 459 2.54 -0.21 18.83
N ILE A 460 3.75 -0.54 18.38
CA ILE A 460 4.82 -1.06 19.24
C ILE A 460 5.18 -0.03 20.32
N GLY A 461 5.31 1.24 19.94
CA GLY A 461 5.54 2.34 20.89
C GLY A 461 4.44 2.43 21.95
N GLU A 462 3.18 2.41 21.55
CA GLU A 462 2.02 2.43 22.46
C GLU A 462 2.02 1.22 23.43
N ALA A 463 2.29 0.01 22.92
CA ALA A 463 2.37 -1.19 23.73
C ALA A 463 3.55 -1.16 24.72
N LEU A 464 4.71 -0.64 24.31
CA LEU A 464 5.87 -0.46 25.19
C LEU A 464 5.60 0.54 26.31
N GLU A 465 4.92 1.66 26.03
CA GLU A 465 4.52 2.62 27.07
C GLU A 465 3.50 1.99 28.04
N ALA A 466 2.55 1.21 27.54
CA ALA A 466 1.62 0.46 28.38
C ALA A 466 2.35 -0.56 29.27
N GLN A 467 3.35 -1.27 28.73
CA GLN A 467 4.19 -2.22 29.48
C GLN A 467 4.93 -1.51 30.61
N ARG A 468 5.53 -0.34 30.34
CA ARG A 468 6.20 0.47 31.37
C ARG A 468 5.25 0.95 32.45
N ALA A 469 4.03 1.36 32.09
CA ALA A 469 3.02 1.79 33.04
C ALA A 469 2.62 0.65 33.99
N VAL A 470 2.37 -0.55 33.44
CA VAL A 470 2.06 -1.75 34.24
C VAL A 470 3.26 -2.14 35.12
N ALA A 471 4.48 -2.14 34.58
CA ALA A 471 5.69 -2.43 35.35
C ALA A 471 5.90 -1.45 36.51
N GLN A 472 5.60 -0.16 36.33
CA GLN A 472 5.61 0.83 37.41
C GLN A 472 4.56 0.54 38.48
N GLN A 473 3.34 0.14 38.09
CA GLN A 473 2.29 -0.25 39.04
C GLN A 473 2.69 -1.50 39.85
N ILE A 474 3.25 -2.52 39.19
CA ILE A 474 3.82 -3.70 39.83
C ILE A 474 4.93 -3.31 40.82
N GLY A 475 5.83 -2.41 40.39
CA GLY A 475 6.90 -1.87 41.24
C GLY A 475 6.37 -1.13 42.48
N ALA A 476 5.33 -0.31 42.32
CA ALA A 476 4.69 0.41 43.42
C ALA A 476 4.08 -0.55 44.45
N ILE A 477 3.43 -1.61 44.01
CA ILE A 477 2.87 -2.65 44.91
C ILE A 477 3.99 -3.39 45.67
N ARG A 478 5.12 -3.67 45.01
CA ARG A 478 6.27 -4.34 45.62
C ARG A 478 7.05 -3.45 46.61
N LEU A 479 7.06 -2.13 46.41
CA LEU A 479 7.70 -1.16 47.31
C LEU A 479 7.09 -1.15 48.73
N VAL A 480 5.80 -1.45 48.85
CA VAL A 480 5.10 -1.57 50.14
C VAL A 480 5.50 -2.85 50.89
N GLY A 481 6.08 -3.83 50.19
CA GLY A 481 6.58 -5.09 50.73
C GLY A 481 6.38 -6.26 49.77
N GLY A 482 7.00 -7.41 50.04
CA GLY A 482 6.80 -8.62 49.23
C GLY A 482 5.34 -9.06 49.25
N VAL A 483 4.72 -9.21 48.06
CA VAL A 483 3.34 -9.68 47.89
C VAL A 483 3.35 -11.21 47.95
N PRO A 484 2.59 -11.85 48.86
CA PRO A 484 2.48 -13.30 48.85
C PRO A 484 1.66 -13.74 47.62
N THR A 485 2.13 -14.78 46.91
CA THR A 485 1.42 -15.37 45.76
C THR A 485 0.93 -16.77 46.10
N GLU A 486 -0.09 -17.26 45.40
CA GLU A 486 -0.56 -18.64 45.58
C GLU A 486 0.54 -19.66 45.28
N GLU A 487 1.41 -19.39 44.31
CA GLU A 487 2.60 -20.20 44.00
C GLU A 487 3.62 -20.23 45.14
N ALA A 488 3.82 -19.11 45.85
CA ALA A 488 4.67 -19.06 47.02
C ALA A 488 4.08 -19.90 48.16
N LEU A 489 2.77 -19.80 48.39
CA LEU A 489 2.06 -20.66 49.35
C LEU A 489 2.13 -22.14 48.96
N GLY A 490 2.02 -22.45 47.66
CA GLY A 490 2.19 -23.82 47.13
C GLY A 490 3.56 -24.39 47.50
N ARG A 491 4.63 -23.64 47.20
CA ARG A 491 6.01 -24.01 47.57
C ARG A 491 6.22 -24.17 49.07
N ASP A 492 5.66 -23.26 49.87
CA ASP A 492 5.73 -23.36 51.34
C ASP A 492 4.99 -24.61 51.85
N ARG A 493 3.83 -24.94 51.26
CA ARG A 493 3.06 -26.14 51.61
C ARG A 493 3.73 -27.44 51.15
N GLU A 494 4.37 -27.45 49.99
CA GLU A 494 5.17 -28.57 49.49
C GLU A 494 6.36 -28.84 50.41
N ARG A 495 7.09 -27.78 50.80
CA ARG A 495 8.18 -27.88 51.78
C ARG A 495 7.67 -28.46 53.10
N ARG A 496 6.59 -27.90 53.66
CA ARG A 496 5.95 -28.43 54.88
C ARG A 496 5.57 -29.91 54.73
N GLN A 497 4.98 -30.28 53.59
CA GLN A 497 4.58 -31.67 53.34
C GLN A 497 5.79 -32.61 53.27
N ALA A 498 6.89 -32.18 52.63
CA ALA A 498 8.14 -32.92 52.59
C ALA A 498 8.73 -33.10 54.00
N GLY A 499 8.73 -32.04 54.81
CA GLY A 499 9.14 -32.10 56.22
C GLY A 499 8.29 -33.08 57.03
N TRP A 500 6.96 -33.06 56.86
CA TRP A 500 6.07 -34.01 57.54
C TRP A 500 6.33 -35.47 57.15
N VAL A 501 6.61 -35.73 55.87
CA VAL A 501 6.96 -37.08 55.39
C VAL A 501 8.24 -37.57 56.06
N LEU A 502 9.26 -36.72 56.17
CA LEU A 502 10.51 -37.04 56.86
C LEU A 502 10.30 -37.30 58.36
N VAL A 503 9.52 -36.46 59.05
CA VAL A 503 9.16 -36.66 60.47
C VAL A 503 8.44 -37.99 60.67
N ARG A 504 7.50 -38.32 59.78
CA ARG A 504 6.73 -39.58 59.84
C ARG A 504 7.62 -40.81 59.63
N ARG A 505 8.55 -40.75 58.68
CA ARG A 505 9.53 -41.82 58.40
C ARG A 505 10.46 -42.05 59.58
N ALA A 506 10.99 -40.97 60.17
CA ALA A 506 11.84 -41.04 61.35
C ALA A 506 11.10 -41.61 62.59
N TRP A 507 9.87 -41.14 62.86
CA TRP A 507 9.17 -41.44 64.10
C TRP A 507 8.39 -42.77 64.08
N LEU A 508 7.57 -43.00 63.05
CA LEU A 508 6.69 -44.18 62.99
C LEU A 508 7.36 -45.39 62.34
N GLN A 509 8.21 -45.16 61.34
CA GLN A 509 8.87 -46.23 60.57
C GLN A 509 10.29 -46.53 61.07
N ARG A 510 10.84 -45.67 61.95
CA ARG A 510 12.20 -45.75 62.51
C ARG A 510 13.30 -45.85 61.44
N GLU A 511 13.07 -45.22 60.28
CA GLU A 511 14.07 -45.11 59.22
C GLU A 511 15.13 -44.07 59.59
N ASP A 512 16.38 -44.30 59.17
CA ASP A 512 17.44 -43.29 59.25
C ASP A 512 17.26 -42.27 58.12
N VAL A 513 16.91 -41.04 58.50
CA VAL A 513 16.67 -39.91 57.58
C VAL A 513 17.67 -38.77 57.79
N ALA A 514 18.84 -39.02 58.40
CA ALA A 514 19.77 -37.97 58.81
C ALA A 514 20.30 -37.12 57.64
N GLU A 515 20.61 -37.74 56.49
CA GLU A 515 21.04 -37.04 55.27
C GLU A 515 19.92 -36.20 54.65
N GLU A 516 18.70 -36.74 54.58
CA GLU A 516 17.54 -36.06 54.02
C GLU A 516 17.06 -34.91 54.92
N ALA A 517 17.18 -35.06 56.24
CA ALA A 517 16.91 -34.01 57.22
C ALA A 517 17.90 -32.84 57.08
N LYS A 518 19.20 -33.13 56.90
CA LYS A 518 20.21 -32.09 56.59
C LYS A 518 19.94 -31.40 55.26
N ALA A 519 19.48 -32.14 54.25
CA ALA A 519 19.10 -31.56 52.96
C ALA A 519 17.84 -30.68 53.05
N TYR A 520 16.92 -31.01 53.97
CA TYR A 520 15.68 -30.26 54.19
C TYR A 520 15.90 -28.91 54.90
N ASP A 521 16.72 -28.90 55.95
CA ASP A 521 17.24 -27.68 56.56
C ASP A 521 18.59 -27.97 57.25
N PRO A 522 19.71 -27.36 56.79
CA PRO A 522 21.03 -27.62 57.36
C PRO A 522 21.23 -27.07 58.78
N GLY A 523 20.40 -26.11 59.20
CA GLY A 523 20.64 -25.31 60.41
C GLY A 523 19.82 -25.70 61.63
N CYS A 524 18.75 -26.47 61.44
CA CYS A 524 17.81 -26.85 62.49
C CYS A 524 17.66 -28.36 62.58
N ASP A 525 17.24 -28.86 63.75
CA ASP A 525 16.78 -30.24 63.83
C ASP A 525 15.50 -30.42 62.98
N LEU A 526 15.20 -31.66 62.58
CA LEU A 526 14.09 -31.95 61.68
C LEU A 526 12.72 -31.51 62.22
N ALA A 527 12.50 -31.59 63.54
CA ALA A 527 11.26 -31.17 64.18
C ALA A 527 11.14 -29.63 64.17
N GLN A 528 12.19 -28.92 64.55
CA GLN A 528 12.25 -27.46 64.50
C GLN A 528 12.11 -26.92 63.07
N ALA A 529 12.78 -27.57 62.10
CA ALA A 529 12.68 -27.22 60.68
C ALA A 529 11.25 -27.44 60.15
N TYR A 530 10.59 -28.52 60.58
CA TYR A 530 9.19 -28.77 60.26
C TYR A 530 8.27 -27.72 60.89
N GLU A 531 8.39 -27.43 62.19
CA GLU A 531 7.59 -26.40 62.87
C GLU A 531 7.76 -25.02 62.22
N ALA A 532 8.99 -24.66 61.86
CA ALA A 532 9.27 -23.42 61.12
C ALA A 532 8.60 -23.40 59.74
N SER A 533 8.53 -24.54 59.04
CA SER A 533 7.84 -24.65 57.75
C SER A 533 6.32 -24.54 57.87
N VAL A 534 5.74 -25.07 58.96
CA VAL A 534 4.30 -24.92 59.27
C VAL A 534 4.00 -23.44 59.50
N ALA A 535 4.73 -22.79 60.42
CA ALA A 535 4.54 -21.37 60.74
C ALA A 535 4.70 -20.47 59.52
N ARG A 536 5.65 -20.78 58.63
CA ARG A 536 5.86 -20.04 57.37
C ARG A 536 4.68 -20.19 56.41
N SER A 537 4.18 -21.43 56.23
CA SER A 537 3.01 -21.68 55.37
C SER A 537 1.74 -21.03 55.91
N ASP A 538 1.54 -21.02 57.23
CA ASP A 538 0.41 -20.38 57.89
C ASP A 538 0.51 -18.85 57.77
N ALA A 539 1.70 -18.28 57.97
CA ALA A 539 1.93 -16.85 57.78
C ALA A 539 1.68 -16.42 56.33
N THR A 540 2.12 -17.20 55.34
CA THR A 540 1.86 -16.92 53.92
C THR A 540 0.35 -17.00 53.61
N ALA A 541 -0.38 -17.99 54.15
CA ALA A 541 -1.82 -18.14 53.99
C ALA A 541 -2.61 -16.99 54.67
N ASP A 542 -2.22 -16.61 55.88
CA ASP A 542 -2.82 -15.49 56.61
C ASP A 542 -2.61 -14.17 55.87
N ARG A 543 -1.40 -13.94 55.33
CA ARG A 543 -1.11 -12.74 54.53
C ARG A 543 -1.87 -12.73 53.21
N LEU A 544 -2.00 -13.86 52.51
CA LEU A 544 -2.86 -13.96 51.31
C LEU A 544 -4.31 -13.54 51.62
N ARG A 545 -4.83 -13.91 52.79
CA ARG A 545 -6.19 -13.52 53.22
C ARG A 545 -6.28 -12.05 53.64
N ARG A 546 -5.33 -11.55 54.44
CA ARG A 546 -5.33 -10.15 54.94
C ARG A 546 -5.04 -9.13 53.83
N GLU A 547 -4.18 -9.49 52.88
CA GLU A 547 -3.76 -8.65 51.75
C GLU A 547 -4.49 -9.00 50.45
N ALA A 548 -5.64 -9.70 50.51
CA ALA A 548 -6.32 -10.29 49.36
C ALA A 548 -6.57 -9.32 48.19
N VAL A 549 -6.94 -8.06 48.47
CA VAL A 549 -7.14 -7.02 47.44
C VAL A 549 -5.83 -6.72 46.70
N ARG A 550 -4.74 -6.53 47.45
CA ARG A 550 -3.41 -6.24 46.90
C ARG A 550 -2.84 -7.42 46.13
N VAL A 551 -3.11 -8.65 46.57
CA VAL A 551 -2.74 -9.89 45.85
C VAL A 551 -3.51 -10.00 44.54
N ALA A 552 -4.82 -9.71 44.55
CA ALA A 552 -5.64 -9.74 43.35
C ALA A 552 -5.22 -8.66 42.32
N GLU A 553 -4.94 -7.44 42.78
CA GLU A 553 -4.41 -6.36 41.93
C GLU A 553 -3.06 -6.73 41.32
N TYR A 554 -2.15 -7.28 42.13
CA TYR A 554 -0.84 -7.74 41.66
C TYR A 554 -0.95 -8.86 40.63
N ALA A 555 -1.81 -9.85 40.86
CA ALA A 555 -2.04 -10.94 39.91
C ALA A 555 -2.67 -10.43 38.60
N ALA A 556 -3.61 -9.48 38.67
CA ALA A 556 -4.21 -8.86 37.49
C ALA A 556 -3.17 -8.09 36.66
N LEU A 557 -2.26 -7.36 37.31
CA LEU A 557 -1.18 -6.64 36.64
C LEU A 557 -0.15 -7.57 36.00
N LEU A 558 0.19 -8.71 36.63
CA LEU A 558 1.06 -9.72 36.03
C LEU A 558 0.45 -10.30 34.74
N VAL A 559 -0.84 -10.65 34.77
CA VAL A 559 -1.56 -11.14 33.58
C VAL A 559 -1.62 -10.05 32.50
N GLN A 560 -1.77 -8.78 32.89
CA GLN A 560 -1.76 -7.67 31.95
C GLN A 560 -0.37 -7.44 31.33
N GLU A 561 0.70 -7.54 32.11
CA GLU A 561 2.09 -7.47 31.65
C GLU A 561 2.41 -8.58 30.64
N GLU A 562 1.98 -9.81 30.91
CA GLU A 562 2.17 -10.96 30.02
C GLU A 562 1.46 -10.73 28.67
N LYS A 563 0.19 -10.30 28.69
CA LYS A 563 -0.57 -9.98 27.46
C LYS A 563 0.06 -8.88 26.62
N ILE A 564 0.54 -7.82 27.25
CA ILE A 564 1.20 -6.71 26.55
C ILE A 564 2.52 -7.20 25.94
N THR A 565 3.24 -8.09 26.64
CA THR A 565 4.50 -8.67 26.14
C THR A 565 4.25 -9.54 24.90
N GLU A 566 3.23 -10.40 24.92
CA GLU A 566 2.81 -11.17 23.74
C GLU A 566 2.38 -10.27 22.57
N GLU A 567 1.68 -9.17 22.85
CA GLU A 567 1.28 -8.20 21.82
C GLU A 567 2.51 -7.52 21.19
N ILE A 568 3.49 -7.11 22.01
CA ILE A 568 4.74 -6.54 21.52
C ILE A 568 5.48 -7.54 20.62
N GLU A 569 5.62 -8.80 21.04
CA GLU A 569 6.30 -9.84 20.24
C GLU A 569 5.60 -10.04 18.88
N LYS A 570 4.27 -10.10 18.89
CA LYS A 570 3.47 -10.24 17.67
C LYS A 570 3.69 -9.04 16.73
N LEU A 571 3.55 -7.81 17.22
CA LEU A 571 3.74 -6.60 16.42
C LEU A 571 5.16 -6.50 15.87
N THR A 572 6.17 -6.85 16.68
CA THR A 572 7.57 -6.84 16.26
C THR A 572 7.83 -7.87 15.16
N SER A 573 7.18 -9.03 15.23
CA SER A 573 7.27 -10.06 14.18
C SER A 573 6.62 -9.60 12.86
N GLU A 574 5.47 -8.92 12.93
CA GLU A 574 4.80 -8.33 11.77
C GLU A 574 5.67 -7.23 11.14
N ARG A 575 6.28 -6.37 11.95
CA ARG A 575 7.20 -5.31 11.50
C ARG A 575 8.40 -5.87 10.74
N ARG A 576 9.01 -6.94 11.24
CA ARG A 576 10.12 -7.64 10.55
C ARG A 576 9.71 -8.24 9.21
N ARG A 577 8.49 -8.79 9.11
CA ARG A 577 7.97 -9.31 7.83
C ARG A 577 7.78 -8.19 6.79
N VAL A 578 7.31 -7.02 7.23
CA VAL A 578 7.17 -5.84 6.34
C VAL A 578 8.55 -5.36 5.86
N ASP A 579 9.56 -5.32 6.74
CA ASP A 579 10.93 -4.99 6.32
C ASP A 579 11.51 -5.99 5.31
N GLN A 580 11.29 -7.29 5.53
CA GLN A 580 11.74 -8.32 4.60
C GLN A 580 11.04 -8.20 3.24
N ALA A 581 9.73 -7.89 3.23
CA ALA A 581 9.00 -7.63 2.00
C ALA A 581 9.54 -6.40 1.28
N LEU A 582 9.77 -5.29 1.99
CA LEU A 582 10.34 -4.06 1.41
C LEU A 582 11.77 -4.24 0.91
N ALA A 583 12.57 -5.12 1.53
CA ALA A 583 13.93 -5.40 1.09
C ALA A 583 14.02 -6.37 -0.09
N ALA A 584 13.00 -7.22 -0.28
CA ALA A 584 12.92 -8.19 -1.37
C ALA A 584 12.31 -7.61 -2.66
N THR A 585 11.71 -6.42 -2.55
CA THR A 585 10.99 -5.68 -3.59
C THR A 585 11.91 -4.58 -4.13
#